data_AF-A0A9E5EKK7-F1
#
_entry.id   AF-A0A9E5EKK7-F1
#
_cell.length_a   1.000
_cell.length_b   1.000
_cell.length_c   1.000
_cell.angle_alpha   90.00
_cell.angle_beta   90.00
_cell.angle_gamma   90.00
#
_symmetry.space_group_name_H-M   'P 1'
#
loop_
_entity.id
_entity.type
_entity.pdbx_description
1 polymer ?
#
loop_
_entity_poly.entity_id
_entity_poly.type
_entity_poly.pdbx_seq_one_letter_code
_entity_poly.pdbx_strand_id
1 'polypeptide(L)'
;MKMIPFTRAWKIFVLNMAWVGSLGAEEAKLDRAKALEELKAIEQKNEKLTQELLVKSAKELTDAGAEKLKAVQVYLESYRNVEFGRAQDGETRFQQWKIDNKDKITSLDFTTAVQLHVRYLALACRQALGEKEAPKAVEWEAYWEDLFKSKEVPENPTEAVEPKGKVGRKQGQGAGRKQGNVGGDDFARPVLESCLVRDRQIQGFLDEVKEAAISSGSVDAVFRKVVRPHLLQAKSRDLLRLWDKRIAAMDEQAEKEVKTLGLDDYKVLKRPELLWERADDQEKVGEPEAAWARKMEILKAYPYHPKLGEWIAQMKQALGEGSAALPEKAP
;
A
#
# COMPACT_ATOMS: atom_id res chain seq x y z
N MET A 1 10.14 27.46 3.49
CA MET A 1 9.64 26.52 2.46
C MET A 1 10.84 25.99 1.70
N LYS A 2 11.32 24.80 2.04
CA LYS A 2 12.39 24.13 1.27
C LYS A 2 11.71 23.54 0.04
N MET A 3 11.98 24.08 -1.15
CA MET A 3 11.59 23.45 -2.40
C MET A 3 12.31 22.11 -2.49
N ILE A 4 11.55 21.02 -2.48
CA ILE A 4 12.08 19.69 -2.78
C ILE A 4 12.52 19.75 -4.25
N PRO A 5 13.79 19.42 -4.59
CA PRO A 5 14.22 19.41 -5.97
C PRO A 5 13.53 18.24 -6.68
N PHE A 6 12.50 18.56 -7.46
CA PHE A 6 11.88 17.65 -8.42
C PHE A 6 12.90 17.40 -9.55
N THR A 7 13.87 16.53 -9.32
CA THR A 7 14.73 16.01 -10.39
C THR A 7 13.90 15.05 -11.23
N ARG A 8 13.18 15.61 -12.20
CA ARG A 8 12.30 14.90 -13.13
C ARG A 8 13.09 13.98 -14.05
N ALA A 9 12.90 12.67 -13.88
CA ALA A 9 13.12 11.69 -14.95
C ALA A 9 11.90 11.71 -15.89
N TRP A 10 11.79 12.74 -16.72
CA TRP A 10 10.78 12.79 -17.77
C TRP A 10 11.21 11.82 -18.88
N LYS A 11 10.64 10.60 -18.88
CA LYS A 11 10.69 9.74 -20.07
C LYS A 11 9.83 10.41 -21.14
N ILE A 12 10.51 11.13 -22.03
CA ILE A 12 9.94 11.77 -23.21
C ILE A 12 9.16 10.71 -24.00
N PHE A 13 7.84 10.90 -24.07
CA PHE A 13 6.98 10.22 -25.02
C PHE A 13 7.37 10.77 -26.40
N VAL A 14 8.12 9.98 -27.17
CA VAL A 14 8.49 10.33 -28.54
C VAL A 14 7.21 10.30 -29.37
N LEU A 15 6.69 11.48 -29.67
CA LEU A 15 5.63 11.67 -30.64
C LEU A 15 6.16 11.23 -32.01
N ASN A 16 5.65 10.13 -32.54
CA ASN A 16 5.90 9.69 -33.91
C ASN A 16 5.19 10.67 -34.87
N MET A 17 5.82 11.80 -35.17
CA MET A 17 5.42 12.62 -36.32
C MET A 17 5.97 11.96 -37.59
N ALA A 18 5.09 11.23 -38.28
CA ALA A 18 5.30 10.90 -39.68
C ALA A 18 5.27 12.19 -40.49
N TRP A 19 6.45 12.67 -40.86
CA TRP A 19 6.68 13.86 -41.67
C TRP A 19 6.37 13.51 -43.14
N VAL A 20 5.18 13.88 -43.61
CA VAL A 20 4.84 13.94 -45.04
C VAL A 20 5.32 15.29 -45.56
N GLY A 21 6.20 15.26 -46.56
CA GLY A 21 7.05 16.38 -46.95
C GLY A 21 6.34 17.61 -47.50
N SER A 22 7.03 18.74 -47.41
CA SER A 22 6.90 19.85 -48.36
C SER A 22 8.22 20.61 -48.45
N LEU A 23 8.57 20.94 -49.68
CA LEU A 23 9.69 21.77 -50.11
C LEU A 23 9.65 23.17 -49.47
N GLY A 24 10.83 23.67 -49.09
CA GLY A 24 11.02 25.04 -48.59
C GLY A 24 11.66 25.09 -47.21
N ALA A 25 12.92 24.68 -47.09
CA ALA A 25 13.70 24.86 -45.86
C ALA A 25 14.13 26.33 -45.73
N GLU A 26 13.20 27.18 -45.32
CA GLU A 26 13.55 28.36 -44.54
C GLU A 26 13.93 27.80 -43.16
N GLU A 27 15.24 27.70 -42.88
CA GLU A 27 15.73 27.41 -41.53
C GLU A 27 15.28 28.57 -40.64
N ALA A 28 14.09 28.44 -40.06
CA ALA A 28 13.62 29.29 -38.99
C ALA A 28 14.70 29.21 -37.90
N LYS A 29 15.53 30.25 -37.80
CA LYS A 29 16.52 30.38 -36.73
C LYS A 29 15.73 30.41 -35.42
N LEU A 30 15.59 29.25 -34.80
CA LEU A 30 14.94 29.09 -33.51
C LEU A 30 15.66 30.01 -32.53
N ASP A 31 14.98 31.06 -32.10
CA ASP A 31 15.48 31.92 -31.04
C ASP A 31 15.52 31.08 -29.76
N ARG A 32 16.72 30.63 -29.41
CA ARG A 32 16.96 29.74 -28.26
C ARG A 32 16.48 30.37 -26.96
N ALA A 33 16.60 31.70 -26.81
CA ALA A 33 16.16 32.38 -25.59
C ALA A 33 14.64 32.34 -25.47
N LYS A 34 13.93 32.62 -26.57
CA LYS A 34 12.47 32.53 -26.62
C LYS A 34 11.97 31.10 -26.40
N ALA A 35 12.62 30.10 -27.02
CA ALA A 35 12.27 28.70 -26.83
C ALA A 35 12.45 28.23 -25.38
N LEU A 36 13.50 28.69 -24.69
CA LEU A 36 13.71 28.38 -23.27
C LEU A 36 12.64 29.02 -22.37
N GLU A 37 12.22 30.25 -22.64
CA GLU A 37 11.13 30.89 -21.90
C GLU A 37 9.79 30.20 -22.13
N GLU A 38 9.48 29.80 -23.37
CA GLU A 38 8.29 29.01 -23.69
C GLU A 38 8.30 27.64 -22.99
N LEU A 39 9.46 26.96 -22.94
CA LEU A 39 9.59 25.70 -22.21
C LEU A 39 9.35 25.86 -20.71
N LYS A 40 9.94 26.88 -20.06
CA LYS A 40 9.67 27.16 -18.64
C LYS A 40 8.19 27.44 -18.38
N ALA A 41 7.53 28.19 -19.26
CA ALA A 41 6.09 28.47 -19.14
C ALA A 41 5.25 27.19 -19.27
N ILE A 42 5.62 26.30 -20.20
CA ILE A 42 4.98 24.98 -20.36
C ILE A 42 5.22 24.12 -19.11
N GLU A 43 6.43 24.09 -18.57
CA GLU A 43 6.77 23.35 -17.36
C GLU A 43 5.94 23.81 -16.16
N GLN A 44 5.87 25.12 -15.90
CA GLN A 44 5.07 25.69 -14.82
C GLN A 44 3.57 25.42 -14.99
N LYS A 45 3.06 25.55 -16.23
CA LYS A 45 1.66 25.25 -16.54
C LYS A 45 1.36 23.77 -16.31
N ASN A 46 2.24 22.87 -16.75
CA ASN A 46 2.10 21.44 -16.57
C ASN A 46 2.17 21.03 -15.11
N GLU A 47 3.07 21.64 -14.32
CA GLU A 47 3.16 21.46 -12.87
C GLU A 47 1.84 21.83 -12.18
N LYS A 48 1.30 23.00 -12.51
CA LYS A 48 0.04 23.46 -11.94
C LYS A 48 -1.13 22.54 -12.29
N LEU A 49 -1.30 22.19 -13.57
CA LEU A 49 -2.38 21.30 -14.01
C LEU A 49 -2.27 19.90 -13.37
N THR A 50 -1.04 19.41 -13.24
CA THR A 50 -0.72 18.16 -12.58
C THR A 50 -1.12 18.19 -11.11
N GLN A 51 -0.71 19.24 -10.39
CA GLN A 51 -1.03 19.40 -8.98
C GLN A 51 -2.55 19.51 -8.78
N GLU A 52 -3.24 20.29 -9.61
CA GLU A 52 -4.70 20.41 -9.60
C GLU A 52 -5.40 19.06 -9.84
N LEU A 53 -4.91 18.25 -10.78
CA LEU A 53 -5.43 16.91 -11.05
C LEU A 53 -5.26 15.99 -9.83
N LEU A 54 -4.09 16.01 -9.20
CA LEU A 54 -3.81 15.19 -8.03
C LEU A 54 -4.62 15.64 -6.81
N VAL A 55 -4.75 16.95 -6.56
CA VAL A 55 -5.62 17.50 -5.51
C VAL A 55 -7.07 17.08 -5.73
N LYS A 56 -7.58 17.22 -6.96
CA LYS A 56 -8.93 16.79 -7.33
C LYS A 56 -9.12 15.30 -7.07
N SER A 57 -8.17 14.48 -7.51
CA SER A 57 -8.21 13.02 -7.34
C SER A 57 -8.17 12.63 -5.86
N ALA A 58 -7.28 13.24 -5.07
CA ALA A 58 -7.17 13.00 -3.64
C ALA A 58 -8.48 13.31 -2.91
N LYS A 59 -9.12 14.45 -3.23
CA LYS A 59 -10.40 14.85 -2.65
C LYS A 59 -11.51 13.88 -3.02
N GLU A 60 -11.69 13.60 -4.31
CA GLU A 60 -12.73 12.69 -4.82
C GLU A 60 -12.61 11.29 -4.20
N LEU A 61 -11.40 10.76 -4.12
CA LEU A 61 -11.15 9.44 -3.51
C LEU A 61 -11.33 9.45 -2.00
N THR A 62 -11.00 10.55 -1.31
CA THR A 62 -11.29 10.70 0.12
C THR A 62 -12.79 10.67 0.37
N ASP A 63 -13.55 11.46 -0.40
CA ASP A 63 -15.01 11.56 -0.29
C ASP A 63 -15.67 10.20 -0.64
N ALA A 64 -15.21 9.53 -1.70
CA ALA A 64 -15.73 8.22 -2.10
C ALA A 64 -15.36 7.13 -1.09
N GLY A 65 -14.13 7.15 -0.54
CA GLY A 65 -13.65 6.18 0.44
C GLY A 65 -14.39 6.21 1.77
N ALA A 66 -15.07 7.32 2.09
CA ALA A 66 -15.87 7.44 3.30
C ALA A 66 -17.11 6.51 3.30
N GLU A 67 -17.64 6.15 2.13
CA GLU A 67 -18.87 5.35 1.99
C GLU A 67 -18.67 4.15 1.06
N LYS A 68 -19.03 2.94 1.51
CA LYS A 68 -18.88 1.70 0.71
C LYS A 68 -19.48 1.79 -0.69
N LEU A 69 -20.71 2.32 -0.80
CA LEU A 69 -21.41 2.42 -2.08
C LEU A 69 -20.72 3.39 -3.04
N LYS A 70 -20.25 4.54 -2.56
CA LYS A 70 -19.52 5.52 -3.39
C LYS A 70 -18.18 4.96 -3.84
N ALA A 71 -17.44 4.29 -2.95
CA ALA A 71 -16.18 3.63 -3.30
C ALA A 71 -16.38 2.59 -4.40
N VAL A 72 -17.41 1.75 -4.30
CA VAL A 72 -17.76 0.75 -5.32
C VAL A 72 -18.17 1.40 -6.63
N GLN A 73 -18.97 2.46 -6.59
CA GLN A 73 -19.37 3.20 -7.78
C GLN A 73 -18.15 3.75 -8.53
N VAL A 74 -17.25 4.45 -7.82
CA VAL A 74 -16.04 5.02 -8.40
C VAL A 74 -15.10 3.93 -8.94
N TYR A 75 -14.95 2.83 -8.21
CA TYR A 75 -14.16 1.68 -8.67
C TYR A 75 -14.71 1.07 -9.96
N LEU A 76 -16.02 0.77 -10.01
CA LEU A 76 -16.65 0.15 -11.16
C LEU A 76 -16.63 1.07 -12.38
N GLU A 77 -16.78 2.38 -12.20
CA GLU A 77 -16.64 3.36 -13.28
C GLU A 77 -15.21 3.37 -13.85
N SER A 78 -14.19 3.43 -12.99
CA SER A 78 -12.79 3.37 -13.43
C SER A 78 -12.45 2.01 -14.06
N TYR A 79 -12.96 0.91 -13.51
CA TYR A 79 -12.79 -0.43 -14.08
C TYR A 79 -13.41 -0.54 -15.47
N ARG A 80 -14.63 -0.02 -15.66
CA ARG A 80 -15.28 0.08 -16.98
C ARG A 80 -14.40 0.83 -17.98
N ASN A 81 -13.96 2.03 -17.60
CA ASN A 81 -13.20 2.91 -18.50
C ASN A 81 -11.86 2.28 -18.93
N VAL A 82 -11.21 1.56 -18.03
CA VAL A 82 -9.88 0.99 -18.27
C VAL A 82 -9.94 -0.37 -18.97
N GLU A 83 -10.82 -1.28 -18.54
CA GLU A 83 -10.82 -2.67 -19.01
C GLU A 83 -11.73 -2.90 -20.23
N PHE A 84 -12.78 -2.09 -20.38
CA PHE A 84 -13.73 -2.19 -21.50
C PHE A 84 -13.55 -1.06 -22.51
N GLY A 85 -12.89 0.03 -22.10
CA GLY A 85 -12.61 1.19 -22.93
C GLY A 85 -13.87 1.96 -23.32
N ARG A 86 -13.70 2.94 -24.22
CA ARG A 86 -14.81 3.72 -24.83
C ARG A 86 -15.23 3.15 -26.20
N ALA A 87 -14.93 1.88 -26.46
CA ALA A 87 -15.31 1.22 -27.71
C ALA A 87 -16.84 1.12 -27.81
N GLN A 88 -17.36 1.03 -29.04
CA GLN A 88 -18.80 1.00 -29.31
C GLN A 88 -19.52 -0.18 -28.63
N ASP A 89 -18.80 -1.29 -28.39
CA ASP A 89 -19.28 -2.49 -27.71
C ASP A 89 -18.83 -2.58 -26.23
N GLY A 90 -18.09 -1.58 -25.72
CA GLY A 90 -17.51 -1.60 -24.38
C GLY A 90 -18.59 -1.64 -23.29
N GLU A 91 -19.64 -0.84 -23.44
CA GLU A 91 -20.76 -0.79 -22.48
C GLU A 91 -21.51 -2.13 -22.44
N THR A 92 -21.82 -2.73 -23.59
CA THR A 92 -22.50 -4.04 -23.65
C THR A 92 -21.66 -5.12 -22.96
N ARG A 93 -20.35 -5.15 -23.21
CA ARG A 93 -19.43 -6.10 -22.57
C ARG A 93 -19.33 -5.87 -21.05
N PHE A 94 -19.30 -4.61 -20.62
CA PHE A 94 -19.28 -4.28 -19.19
C PHE A 94 -20.57 -4.69 -18.48
N GLN A 95 -21.74 -4.45 -19.09
CA GLN A 95 -23.02 -4.88 -18.53
C GLN A 95 -23.09 -6.41 -18.41
N GLN A 96 -22.64 -7.14 -19.43
CA GLN A 96 -22.55 -8.59 -19.35
C GLN A 96 -21.62 -9.04 -18.22
N TRP A 97 -20.42 -8.46 -18.12
CA TRP A 97 -19.49 -8.76 -17.03
C TRP A 97 -20.09 -8.46 -15.65
N LYS A 98 -20.84 -7.37 -15.50
CA LYS A 98 -21.50 -7.00 -14.25
C LYS A 98 -22.58 -8.00 -13.85
N ILE A 99 -23.32 -8.54 -14.83
CA ILE A 99 -24.29 -9.63 -14.60
C ILE A 99 -23.55 -10.88 -14.14
N ASP A 100 -22.50 -11.27 -14.86
CA ASP A 100 -21.71 -12.48 -14.59
C ASP A 100 -20.99 -12.42 -13.23
N ASN A 101 -20.69 -11.22 -12.73
CA ASN A 101 -19.97 -10.99 -11.47
C ASN A 101 -20.86 -10.38 -10.38
N LYS A 102 -22.19 -10.38 -10.55
CA LYS A 102 -23.13 -9.69 -9.64
C LYS A 102 -22.90 -10.07 -8.19
N ASP A 103 -22.86 -11.37 -7.89
CA ASP A 103 -22.73 -11.87 -6.52
C ASP A 103 -21.43 -11.40 -5.87
N LYS A 104 -20.31 -11.47 -6.62
CA LYS A 104 -19.00 -10.97 -6.18
C LYS A 104 -19.04 -9.47 -5.91
N ILE A 105 -19.52 -8.65 -6.84
CA ILE A 105 -19.46 -7.19 -6.68
C ILE A 105 -20.44 -6.65 -5.63
N THR A 106 -21.44 -7.43 -5.25
CA THR A 106 -22.37 -7.12 -4.15
C THR A 106 -21.95 -7.72 -2.81
N SER A 107 -20.90 -8.55 -2.77
CA SER A 107 -20.48 -9.20 -1.52
C SER A 107 -19.92 -8.17 -0.53
N LEU A 108 -20.08 -8.47 0.76
CA LEU A 108 -19.57 -7.59 1.82
C LEU A 108 -18.04 -7.46 1.74
N ASP A 109 -17.34 -8.54 1.39
CA ASP A 109 -15.88 -8.56 1.30
C ASP A 109 -15.40 -7.70 0.15
N PHE A 110 -16.04 -7.82 -1.02
CA PHE A 110 -15.69 -6.98 -2.16
C PHE A 110 -15.95 -5.51 -1.86
N THR A 111 -17.13 -5.16 -1.35
CA THR A 111 -17.45 -3.75 -1.06
C THR A 111 -16.55 -3.15 0.02
N THR A 112 -16.15 -3.94 1.03
CA THR A 112 -15.22 -3.52 2.08
C THR A 112 -13.79 -3.39 1.54
N ALA A 113 -13.32 -4.35 0.74
CA ALA A 113 -12.00 -4.30 0.13
C ALA A 113 -11.85 -3.13 -0.85
N VAL A 114 -12.88 -2.84 -1.67
CA VAL A 114 -12.91 -1.65 -2.52
C VAL A 114 -12.86 -0.37 -1.69
N GLN A 115 -13.65 -0.28 -0.62
CA GLN A 115 -13.64 0.90 0.25
C GLN A 115 -12.24 1.14 0.84
N LEU A 116 -11.59 0.10 1.37
CA LEU A 116 -10.24 0.19 1.91
C LEU A 116 -9.21 0.53 0.82
N HIS A 117 -9.35 -0.02 -0.38
CA HIS A 117 -8.49 0.30 -1.51
C HIS A 117 -8.59 1.78 -1.92
N VAL A 118 -9.80 2.30 -2.05
CA VAL A 118 -10.06 3.72 -2.38
C VAL A 118 -9.51 4.64 -1.28
N ARG A 119 -9.73 4.32 0.00
CA ARG A 119 -9.19 5.08 1.14
C ARG A 119 -7.66 5.10 1.12
N TYR A 120 -7.03 3.95 0.90
CA TYR A 120 -5.57 3.85 0.84
C TYR A 120 -4.99 4.69 -0.31
N LEU A 121 -5.60 4.60 -1.50
CA LEU A 121 -5.18 5.41 -2.64
C LEU A 121 -5.34 6.90 -2.35
N ALA A 122 -6.41 7.32 -1.67
CA ALA A 122 -6.59 8.70 -1.26
C ALA A 122 -5.44 9.20 -0.36
N LEU A 123 -5.02 8.37 0.61
CA LEU A 123 -3.87 8.66 1.48
C LEU A 123 -2.56 8.74 0.69
N ALA A 124 -2.34 7.83 -0.27
CA ALA A 124 -1.16 7.86 -1.14
C ALA A 124 -1.14 9.10 -2.04
N CYS A 125 -2.28 9.51 -2.61
CA CYS A 125 -2.38 10.76 -3.39
C CYS A 125 -2.05 11.99 -2.53
N ARG A 126 -2.55 12.02 -1.29
CA ARG A 126 -2.23 13.08 -0.33
C ARG A 126 -0.75 13.10 0.06
N GLN A 127 -0.14 11.94 0.21
CA GLN A 127 1.30 11.83 0.44
C GLN A 127 2.10 12.43 -0.72
N ALA A 128 1.66 12.18 -1.96
CA ALA A 128 2.29 12.73 -3.17
C ALA A 128 2.17 14.26 -3.30
N LEU A 129 1.16 14.88 -2.66
CA LEU A 129 0.99 16.33 -2.61
C LEU A 129 2.00 17.03 -1.67
N GLY A 130 2.78 16.27 -0.91
CA GLY A 130 3.84 16.76 -0.03
C GLY A 130 3.37 17.14 1.37
N GLU A 131 4.31 17.62 2.20
CA GLU A 131 4.19 17.74 3.66
C GLU A 131 2.92 18.45 4.17
N LYS A 132 2.39 19.42 3.42
CA LYS A 132 1.19 20.18 3.85
C LYS A 132 -0.09 19.36 3.79
N GLU A 133 -0.20 18.49 2.79
CA GLU A 133 -1.39 17.69 2.52
C GLU A 133 -1.21 16.23 2.95
N ALA A 134 0.04 15.83 3.22
CA ALA A 134 0.43 14.50 3.65
C ALA A 134 -0.45 14.01 4.83
N PRO A 135 -0.90 12.75 4.81
CA PRO A 135 -1.68 12.22 5.90
C PRO A 135 -0.91 12.22 7.21
N LYS A 136 -1.60 12.56 8.29
CA LYS A 136 -1.03 12.45 9.64
C LYS A 136 -0.85 10.98 10.00
N ALA A 137 0.09 10.69 10.90
CA ALA A 137 0.34 9.31 11.34
C ALA A 137 -0.92 8.60 11.89
N VAL A 138 -1.80 9.34 12.57
CA VAL A 138 -3.09 8.84 13.08
C VAL A 138 -4.05 8.40 11.96
N GLU A 139 -3.97 8.98 10.77
CA GLU A 139 -4.81 8.59 9.63
C GLU A 139 -4.35 7.25 9.04
N TRP A 140 -3.03 7.04 8.95
CA TRP A 140 -2.45 5.75 8.55
C TRP A 140 -2.75 4.64 9.57
N GLU A 141 -2.67 4.96 10.85
CA GLU A 141 -3.09 4.07 11.94
C GLU A 141 -4.56 3.67 11.81
N ALA A 142 -5.47 4.65 11.69
CA ALA A 142 -6.91 4.38 11.57
C ALA A 142 -7.21 3.51 10.34
N TYR A 143 -6.56 3.78 9.22
CA TYR A 143 -6.67 2.93 8.03
C TYR A 143 -6.25 1.49 8.31
N TRP A 144 -5.10 1.29 8.95
CA TRP A 144 -4.59 -0.05 9.23
C TRP A 144 -5.48 -0.81 10.19
N GLU A 145 -6.04 -0.16 11.22
CA GLU A 145 -6.98 -0.82 12.11
C GLU A 145 -8.24 -1.31 11.39
N ASP A 146 -8.77 -0.51 10.48
CA ASP A 146 -9.93 -0.89 9.68
C ASP A 146 -9.59 -2.05 8.74
N LEU A 147 -8.42 -2.01 8.11
CA LEU A 147 -7.91 -3.11 7.29
C LEU A 147 -7.71 -4.39 8.12
N PHE A 148 -7.14 -4.26 9.31
CA PHE A 148 -6.87 -5.36 10.23
C PHE A 148 -8.19 -6.04 10.68
N LYS A 149 -9.15 -5.25 11.16
CA LYS A 149 -10.48 -5.74 11.54
C LYS A 149 -11.20 -6.42 10.37
N SER A 150 -11.06 -5.89 9.14
CA SER A 150 -11.72 -6.47 7.96
C SER A 150 -11.23 -7.88 7.63
N LYS A 151 -10.03 -8.28 8.08
CA LYS A 151 -9.49 -9.63 7.93
C LYS A 151 -9.83 -10.56 9.10
N GLU A 152 -10.13 -9.98 10.27
CA GLU A 152 -10.48 -10.75 11.46
C GLU A 152 -11.95 -11.18 11.51
N VAL A 153 -12.85 -10.49 10.80
CA VAL A 153 -14.26 -10.87 10.74
C VAL A 153 -14.37 -12.16 9.91
N PRO A 154 -14.64 -13.33 10.52
CA PRO A 154 -14.89 -14.53 9.74
C PRO A 154 -16.15 -14.31 8.90
N GLU A 155 -16.05 -14.59 7.60
CA GLU A 155 -17.21 -14.68 6.70
C GLU A 155 -18.20 -15.68 7.32
N ASN A 156 -19.32 -15.18 7.87
CA ASN A 156 -20.50 -15.90 8.34
C ASN A 156 -20.31 -17.27 9.06
N PRO A 157 -20.68 -17.40 10.35
CA PRO A 157 -20.83 -18.68 11.05
C PRO A 157 -21.92 -19.62 10.48
N THR A 158 -22.69 -19.18 9.47
CA THR A 158 -23.93 -19.82 9.02
C THR A 158 -23.82 -20.68 7.76
N GLU A 159 -22.66 -20.77 7.11
CA GLU A 159 -22.46 -21.63 5.92
C GLU A 159 -21.38 -22.71 6.11
N ALA A 160 -21.33 -23.32 7.30
CA ALA A 160 -20.80 -24.67 7.43
C ALA A 160 -21.80 -25.70 6.85
N VAL A 161 -22.06 -25.64 5.54
CA VAL A 161 -22.67 -26.76 4.82
C VAL A 161 -21.53 -27.56 4.18
N GLU A 162 -21.32 -28.75 4.74
CA GLU A 162 -20.36 -29.74 4.25
C GLU A 162 -20.47 -29.94 2.72
N PRO A 163 -19.35 -29.99 1.97
CA PRO A 163 -19.41 -30.35 0.56
C PRO A 163 -19.61 -31.86 0.40
N LYS A 164 -20.86 -32.29 0.25
CA LYS A 164 -21.19 -33.59 -0.33
C LYS A 164 -20.98 -33.55 -1.85
N GLY A 165 -19.92 -34.23 -2.29
CA GLY A 165 -20.02 -35.23 -3.36
C GLY A 165 -20.32 -34.81 -4.81
N LYS A 166 -19.23 -34.77 -5.60
CA LYS A 166 -19.05 -35.44 -6.92
C LYS A 166 -19.87 -35.03 -8.17
N VAL A 167 -19.06 -34.56 -9.15
CA VAL A 167 -18.92 -35.06 -10.54
C VAL A 167 -20.07 -34.80 -11.52
N GLY A 168 -19.86 -33.81 -12.38
CA GLY A 168 -20.54 -33.65 -13.67
C GLY A 168 -19.60 -33.07 -14.72
N ARG A 169 -18.94 -33.96 -15.47
CA ARG A 169 -18.03 -33.66 -16.59
C ARG A 169 -18.89 -33.24 -17.80
N LYS A 170 -18.70 -32.05 -18.36
CA LYS A 170 -19.04 -31.82 -19.79
C LYS A 170 -18.08 -30.85 -20.47
N GLN A 171 -17.44 -31.44 -21.46
CA GLN A 171 -16.44 -30.92 -22.38
C GLN A 171 -17.19 -30.19 -23.50
N GLY A 172 -16.92 -28.89 -23.66
CA GLY A 172 -17.42 -28.09 -24.77
C GLY A 172 -16.29 -27.19 -25.28
N GLN A 173 -15.66 -27.62 -26.37
CA GLN A 173 -14.70 -26.82 -27.13
C GLN A 173 -15.44 -25.65 -27.78
N GLY A 174 -15.14 -24.44 -27.32
CA GLY A 174 -15.43 -23.20 -28.03
C GLY A 174 -14.20 -22.31 -27.91
N ALA A 175 -13.61 -21.95 -29.06
CA ALA A 175 -12.48 -21.05 -29.18
C ALA A 175 -12.89 -19.62 -28.78
N GLY A 176 -13.10 -19.40 -27.49
CA GLY A 176 -13.14 -18.07 -26.88
C GLY A 176 -11.71 -17.66 -26.57
N ARG A 177 -11.31 -16.45 -26.99
CA ARG A 177 -10.17 -15.74 -26.41
C ARG A 177 -10.23 -15.94 -24.90
N LYS A 178 -9.17 -16.49 -24.31
CA LYS A 178 -8.94 -16.48 -22.86
C LYS A 178 -8.99 -15.02 -22.40
N GLN A 179 -10.17 -14.51 -22.05
CA GLN A 179 -10.27 -13.50 -21.01
C GLN A 179 -9.63 -14.16 -19.82
N GLY A 180 -8.43 -13.69 -19.48
CA GLY A 180 -7.65 -14.23 -18.38
C GLY A 180 -8.55 -14.33 -17.17
N ASN A 181 -8.30 -15.37 -16.37
CA ASN A 181 -8.82 -15.50 -15.03
C ASN A 181 -8.33 -14.29 -14.20
N VAL A 182 -8.92 -13.10 -14.44
CA VAL A 182 -8.63 -11.81 -13.80
C VAL A 182 -9.39 -11.72 -12.46
N GLY A 183 -9.99 -12.83 -12.00
CA GLY A 183 -10.53 -12.97 -10.66
C GLY A 183 -9.46 -13.04 -9.57
N GLY A 184 -8.19 -12.75 -9.86
CA GLY A 184 -7.18 -12.51 -8.84
C GLY A 184 -7.57 -11.29 -8.02
N ASP A 185 -7.37 -11.35 -6.71
CA ASP A 185 -7.63 -10.27 -5.76
C ASP A 185 -7.03 -8.95 -6.28
N ASP A 186 -7.85 -8.11 -6.93
CA ASP A 186 -7.41 -6.83 -7.52
C ASP A 186 -6.76 -5.92 -6.46
N PHE A 187 -7.04 -6.19 -5.19
CA PHE A 187 -6.53 -5.46 -4.03
C PHE A 187 -5.20 -6.02 -3.51
N ALA A 188 -4.76 -7.20 -3.97
CA ALA A 188 -3.47 -7.80 -3.66
C ALA A 188 -2.30 -7.22 -4.48
N ARG A 189 -2.60 -6.46 -5.54
CA ARG A 189 -1.59 -5.77 -6.36
C ARG A 189 -1.22 -4.41 -5.76
N PRO A 190 -0.04 -3.86 -6.09
CA PRO A 190 0.30 -2.49 -5.76
C PRO A 190 -0.79 -1.51 -6.22
N VAL A 191 -1.09 -0.51 -5.40
CA VAL A 191 -2.13 0.46 -5.70
C VAL A 191 -1.84 1.28 -6.96
N LEU A 192 -0.56 1.44 -7.31
CA LEU A 192 -0.13 2.04 -8.57
C LEU A 192 -0.70 1.35 -9.82
N GLU A 193 -0.98 0.04 -9.76
CA GLU A 193 -1.54 -0.74 -10.88
C GLU A 193 -3.08 -0.68 -10.95
N SER A 194 -3.72 -0.04 -9.97
CA SER A 194 -5.18 0.04 -9.87
C SER A 194 -5.82 0.69 -11.10
N CYS A 195 -7.01 0.22 -11.47
CA CYS A 195 -7.84 0.89 -12.49
C CYS A 195 -8.13 2.34 -12.10
N LEU A 196 -8.22 2.67 -10.80
CA LEU A 196 -8.45 4.03 -10.31
C LEU A 196 -7.32 4.99 -10.70
N VAL A 197 -6.07 4.51 -10.60
CA VAL A 197 -4.87 5.27 -10.97
C VAL A 197 -4.79 5.38 -12.49
N ARG A 198 -5.05 4.27 -13.20
CA ARG A 198 -5.03 4.22 -14.67
C ARG A 198 -6.06 5.13 -15.33
N ASP A 199 -7.28 5.12 -14.83
CA ASP A 199 -8.38 5.95 -15.32
C ASP A 199 -8.11 7.45 -15.13
N ARG A 200 -7.51 7.83 -14.00
CA ARG A 200 -7.17 9.23 -13.67
C ARG A 200 -5.83 9.70 -14.26
N GLN A 201 -5.04 8.81 -14.83
CA GLN A 201 -3.71 9.09 -15.37
C GLN A 201 -2.74 9.71 -14.34
N ILE A 202 -2.80 9.23 -13.10
CA ILE A 202 -1.99 9.76 -11.98
C ILE A 202 -0.79 8.87 -11.61
N GLN A 203 -0.46 7.84 -12.40
CA GLN A 203 0.64 6.89 -12.14
C GLN A 203 1.96 7.63 -11.92
N GLY A 204 2.32 8.51 -12.85
CA GLY A 204 3.61 9.22 -12.83
C GLY A 204 3.80 10.13 -11.61
N PHE A 205 2.74 10.45 -10.87
CA PHE A 205 2.81 11.22 -9.62
C PHE A 205 2.96 10.34 -8.39
N LEU A 206 2.56 9.07 -8.50
CA LEU A 206 2.62 8.09 -7.42
C LEU A 206 3.88 7.22 -7.48
N ASP A 207 4.63 7.23 -8.59
CA ASP A 207 5.87 6.45 -8.77
C ASP A 207 6.92 6.73 -7.67
N GLU A 208 6.97 7.96 -7.16
CA GLU A 208 7.90 8.36 -6.08
C GLU A 208 7.35 8.08 -4.67
N VAL A 209 6.06 7.75 -4.55
CA VAL A 209 5.38 7.49 -3.29
C VAL A 209 5.54 6.02 -2.93
N LYS A 210 6.39 5.72 -1.95
CA LYS A 210 6.69 4.35 -1.51
C LYS A 210 5.44 3.57 -1.10
N GLU A 211 4.45 4.29 -0.55
CA GLU A 211 3.16 3.76 -0.13
C GLU A 211 2.34 3.24 -1.32
N ALA A 212 2.43 3.87 -2.49
CA ALA A 212 1.68 3.47 -3.68
C ALA A 212 2.16 2.15 -4.30
N ALA A 213 3.41 1.77 -4.03
CA ALA A 213 3.99 0.49 -4.44
C ALA A 213 3.53 -0.70 -3.57
N ILE A 214 2.75 -0.44 -2.53
CA ILE A 214 2.26 -1.47 -1.60
C ILE A 214 0.80 -1.79 -1.93
N SER A 215 0.45 -3.07 -1.78
CA SER A 215 -0.94 -3.52 -1.86
C SER A 215 -1.75 -3.03 -0.67
N SER A 216 -2.88 -2.39 -0.95
CA SER A 216 -3.83 -1.95 0.08
C SER A 216 -4.45 -3.12 0.85
N GLY A 217 -4.52 -4.32 0.26
CA GLY A 217 -5.06 -5.51 0.92
C GLY A 217 -4.08 -6.18 1.89
N SER A 218 -2.79 -5.80 1.89
CA SER A 218 -1.76 -6.48 2.67
C SER A 218 -1.57 -5.86 4.05
N VAL A 219 -2.21 -6.45 5.05
CA VAL A 219 -2.11 -6.04 6.47
C VAL A 219 -0.65 -5.92 6.93
N ASP A 220 0.18 -6.93 6.64
CA ASP A 220 1.59 -6.96 7.08
C ASP A 220 2.44 -5.90 6.37
N ALA A 221 2.30 -5.78 5.05
CA ALA A 221 3.10 -4.85 4.28
C ALA A 221 2.72 -3.40 4.62
N VAL A 222 1.42 -3.10 4.73
CA VAL A 222 0.93 -1.79 5.16
C VAL A 222 1.46 -1.46 6.56
N PHE A 223 1.35 -2.39 7.52
CA PHE A 223 1.88 -2.15 8.88
C PHE A 223 3.36 -1.79 8.86
N ARG A 224 4.19 -2.65 8.26
CA ARG A 224 5.65 -2.56 8.37
C ARG A 224 6.24 -1.43 7.55
N LYS A 225 5.71 -1.20 6.34
CA LYS A 225 6.31 -0.26 5.37
C LYS A 225 5.63 1.10 5.34
N VAL A 226 4.41 1.22 5.86
CA VAL A 226 3.66 2.49 5.85
C VAL A 226 3.42 2.98 7.27
N VAL A 227 2.63 2.25 8.06
CA VAL A 227 2.14 2.73 9.35
C VAL A 227 3.27 2.89 10.36
N ARG A 228 4.10 1.85 10.51
CA ARG A 228 5.22 1.84 11.47
C ARG A 228 6.19 3.00 11.23
N PRO A 229 6.71 3.27 10.02
CA PRO A 229 7.57 4.44 9.77
C PRO A 229 6.92 5.77 10.15
N HIS A 230 5.65 5.99 9.80
CA HIS A 230 4.96 7.24 10.11
C HIS A 230 4.74 7.43 11.62
N LEU A 231 4.37 6.36 12.35
CA LEU A 231 4.21 6.43 13.81
C LEU A 231 5.55 6.60 14.53
N LEU A 232 6.62 5.97 14.05
CA LEU A 232 7.99 6.17 14.56
C LEU A 232 8.45 7.62 14.36
N GLN A 233 8.23 8.19 13.17
CA GLN A 233 8.57 9.59 12.90
C GLN A 233 7.79 10.54 13.81
N ALA A 234 6.53 10.21 14.11
CA ALA A 234 5.69 10.96 15.05
C ALA A 234 5.99 10.66 16.53
N LYS A 235 6.86 9.69 16.83
CA LYS A 235 7.09 9.14 18.19
C LYS A 235 5.78 8.80 18.92
N SER A 236 4.80 8.26 18.19
CA SER A 236 3.50 7.94 18.79
C SER A 236 3.59 6.67 19.63
N ARG A 237 3.02 6.73 20.85
CA ARG A 237 2.87 5.55 21.73
C ARG A 237 1.86 4.55 21.18
N ASP A 238 0.97 4.98 20.27
CA ASP A 238 -0.01 4.09 19.63
C ASP A 238 0.65 2.97 18.84
N LEU A 239 1.90 3.13 18.39
CA LEU A 239 2.66 2.07 17.73
C LEU A 239 2.74 0.80 18.59
N LEU A 240 2.95 0.93 19.90
CA LEU A 240 3.03 -0.21 20.81
C LEU A 240 1.67 -0.90 20.95
N ARG A 241 0.59 -0.11 20.98
CA ARG A 241 -0.78 -0.61 21.01
C ARG A 241 -1.13 -1.39 19.74
N LEU A 242 -0.69 -0.94 18.56
CA LEU A 242 -0.90 -1.67 17.31
C LEU A 242 -0.07 -2.95 17.24
N TRP A 243 1.16 -2.93 17.76
CA TRP A 243 1.97 -4.14 17.94
C TRP A 243 1.27 -5.16 18.82
N ASP A 244 0.72 -4.74 19.96
CA ASP A 244 0.00 -5.62 20.87
C ASP A 244 -1.23 -6.26 20.21
N LYS A 245 -2.02 -5.46 19.46
CA LYS A 245 -3.14 -5.97 18.66
C LYS A 245 -2.68 -7.02 17.64
N ARG A 246 -1.61 -6.72 16.88
CA ARG A 246 -1.08 -7.61 15.87
C ARG A 246 -0.57 -8.93 16.46
N ILE A 247 0.18 -8.87 17.56
CA ILE A 247 0.70 -10.06 18.23
C ILE A 247 -0.44 -10.90 18.80
N ALA A 248 -1.45 -10.27 19.41
CA ALA A 248 -2.61 -10.98 19.95
C ALA A 248 -3.38 -11.73 18.85
N ALA A 249 -3.62 -11.12 17.69
CA ALA A 249 -4.30 -11.81 16.59
C ALA A 249 -3.45 -12.95 15.99
N MET A 250 -2.13 -12.79 15.93
CA MET A 250 -1.24 -13.87 15.48
C MET A 250 -1.17 -15.02 16.49
N ASP A 251 -1.19 -14.71 17.80
CA ASP A 251 -1.30 -15.70 18.87
C ASP A 251 -2.63 -16.48 18.73
N GLU A 252 -3.76 -15.79 18.53
CA GLU A 252 -5.08 -16.42 18.33
C GLU A 252 -5.14 -17.27 17.05
N GLN A 253 -4.57 -16.78 15.94
CA GLN A 253 -4.54 -17.53 14.68
C GLN A 253 -3.71 -18.81 14.83
N ALA A 254 -2.53 -18.73 15.44
CA ALA A 254 -1.69 -19.90 15.68
C ALA A 254 -2.42 -20.93 16.57
N GLU A 255 -3.16 -20.47 17.58
CA GLU A 255 -4.00 -21.34 18.44
C GLU A 255 -5.18 -21.97 17.69
N LYS A 256 -5.68 -21.38 16.61
CA LYS A 256 -6.69 -22.04 15.76
C LYS A 256 -6.05 -23.12 14.87
N GLU A 257 -4.78 -22.97 14.53
CA GLU A 257 -4.01 -23.89 13.68
C GLU A 257 -3.37 -25.07 14.44
N VAL A 258 -3.78 -25.31 15.71
CA VAL A 258 -3.27 -26.28 16.71
C VAL A 258 -2.98 -27.71 16.22
N LYS A 259 -3.45 -28.11 15.03
CA LYS A 259 -3.19 -29.44 14.44
C LYS A 259 -1.96 -29.50 13.52
N THR A 260 -1.15 -28.45 13.46
CA THR A 260 0.00 -28.38 12.53
C THR A 260 1.30 -28.00 13.25
N LEU A 261 2.44 -28.45 12.69
CA LEU A 261 3.80 -28.04 13.08
C LEU A 261 3.98 -26.49 13.13
N GLY A 262 3.09 -25.74 12.48
CA GLY A 262 3.13 -24.28 12.44
C GLY A 262 2.96 -23.60 13.81
N LEU A 263 2.29 -24.21 14.77
CA LEU A 263 2.12 -23.62 16.11
C LEU A 263 3.46 -23.54 16.86
N ASP A 264 4.25 -24.60 16.79
CA ASP A 264 5.56 -24.65 17.45
C ASP A 264 6.55 -23.70 16.76
N ASP A 265 6.57 -23.69 15.41
CA ASP A 265 7.38 -22.74 14.64
C ASP A 265 7.00 -21.29 14.96
N TYR A 266 5.71 -20.98 15.08
CA TYR A 266 5.27 -19.64 15.46
C TYR A 266 5.72 -19.29 16.89
N LYS A 267 5.47 -20.16 17.88
CA LYS A 267 5.79 -19.89 19.29
C LYS A 267 7.30 -19.79 19.55
N VAL A 268 8.09 -20.62 18.89
CA VAL A 268 9.54 -20.72 19.10
C VAL A 268 10.31 -19.73 18.25
N LEU A 269 9.90 -19.48 17.01
CA LEU A 269 10.64 -18.62 16.07
C LEU A 269 9.95 -17.28 15.89
N LYS A 270 8.69 -17.27 15.45
CA LYS A 270 8.10 -16.02 14.96
C LYS A 270 7.70 -15.06 16.07
N ARG A 271 7.09 -15.56 17.14
CA ARG A 271 6.59 -14.75 18.24
C ARG A 271 7.72 -14.01 18.98
N PRO A 272 8.87 -14.63 19.30
CA PRO A 272 10.01 -13.91 19.87
C PRO A 272 10.53 -12.79 18.97
N GLU A 273 10.57 -13.00 17.65
CA GLU A 273 10.93 -11.93 16.70
C GLU A 273 9.97 -10.74 16.75
N LEU A 274 8.66 -10.99 16.82
CA LEU A 274 7.67 -9.91 16.91
C LEU A 274 7.80 -9.13 18.22
N LEU A 275 8.04 -9.83 19.33
CA LEU A 275 8.29 -9.20 20.63
C LEU A 275 9.57 -8.36 20.62
N TRP A 276 10.62 -8.84 19.93
CA TRP A 276 11.87 -8.11 19.76
C TRP A 276 11.68 -6.85 18.91
N GLU A 277 11.04 -6.97 17.74
CA GLU A 277 10.74 -5.84 16.85
C GLU A 277 9.88 -4.77 17.55
N ARG A 278 8.91 -5.19 18.37
CA ARG A 278 8.12 -4.29 19.23
C ARG A 278 8.99 -3.55 20.24
N ALA A 279 9.93 -4.24 20.90
CA ALA A 279 10.83 -3.63 21.87
C ALA A 279 11.82 -2.65 21.19
N ASP A 280 12.31 -2.98 19.98
CA ASP A 280 13.12 -2.05 19.17
C ASP A 280 12.35 -0.76 18.86
N ASP A 281 11.06 -0.86 18.55
CA ASP A 281 10.23 0.32 18.32
C ASP A 281 9.93 1.09 19.60
N GLN A 282 9.76 0.41 20.74
CA GLN A 282 9.60 1.04 22.06
C GLN A 282 10.81 1.91 22.41
N GLU A 283 12.02 1.43 22.12
CA GLU A 283 13.25 2.20 22.27
C GLU A 283 13.24 3.46 21.40
N LYS A 284 12.86 3.33 20.11
CA LYS A 284 12.82 4.44 19.15
C LYS A 284 11.74 5.48 19.45
N VAL A 285 10.65 5.08 20.10
CA VAL A 285 9.58 5.99 20.56
C VAL A 285 10.02 6.81 21.79
N GLY A 286 11.10 6.40 22.47
CA GLY A 286 11.69 7.15 23.59
C GLY A 286 11.54 6.48 24.95
N GLU A 287 11.28 5.17 25.00
CA GLU A 287 11.21 4.38 26.24
C GLU A 287 12.35 3.33 26.30
N PRO A 288 13.64 3.74 26.27
CA PRO A 288 14.77 2.82 26.13
C PRO A 288 14.92 1.83 27.30
N GLU A 289 14.76 2.28 28.54
CA GLU A 289 14.92 1.40 29.71
C GLU A 289 13.87 0.27 29.73
N ALA A 290 12.61 0.61 29.43
CA ALA A 290 11.52 -0.36 29.32
C ALA A 290 11.76 -1.32 28.14
N ALA A 291 12.24 -0.81 27.01
CA ALA A 291 12.61 -1.63 25.87
C ALA A 291 13.74 -2.61 26.20
N TRP A 292 14.80 -2.16 26.87
CA TRP A 292 15.92 -3.02 27.27
C TRP A 292 15.52 -4.08 28.29
N ALA A 293 14.69 -3.72 29.27
CA ALA A 293 14.11 -4.68 30.20
C ALA A 293 13.34 -5.78 29.45
N ARG A 294 12.51 -5.40 28.47
CA ARG A 294 11.75 -6.35 27.65
C ARG A 294 12.63 -7.22 26.77
N LYS A 295 13.67 -6.65 26.15
CA LYS A 295 14.68 -7.41 25.39
C LYS A 295 15.39 -8.44 26.26
N MET A 296 15.78 -8.08 27.49
CA MET A 296 16.39 -9.02 28.44
C MET A 296 15.44 -10.17 28.83
N GLU A 297 14.14 -9.89 28.99
CA GLU A 297 13.14 -10.94 29.22
C GLU A 297 13.05 -11.92 28.05
N ILE A 298 13.05 -11.41 26.80
CA ILE A 298 13.02 -12.23 25.59
C ILE A 298 14.26 -13.13 25.51
N LEU A 299 15.46 -12.59 25.75
CA LEU A 299 16.70 -13.37 25.74
C LEU A 299 16.67 -14.52 26.76
N LYS A 300 16.12 -14.28 27.95
CA LYS A 300 15.98 -15.30 29.00
C LYS A 300 14.93 -16.35 28.65
N ALA A 301 13.82 -15.94 28.05
CA ALA A 301 12.71 -16.84 27.71
C ALA A 301 13.00 -17.73 26.49
N TYR A 302 13.86 -17.28 25.58
CA TYR A 302 14.13 -17.97 24.30
C TYR A 302 15.64 -18.21 24.05
N PRO A 303 16.33 -18.99 24.92
CA PRO A 303 17.79 -19.16 24.87
C PRO A 303 18.31 -20.01 23.69
N TYR A 304 17.42 -20.61 22.90
CA TYR A 304 17.78 -21.40 21.72
C TYR A 304 17.31 -20.77 20.41
N HIS A 305 16.86 -19.51 20.45
CA HIS A 305 16.40 -18.82 19.24
C HIS A 305 17.54 -18.64 18.23
N PRO A 306 17.34 -18.89 16.92
CA PRO A 306 18.40 -18.77 15.92
C PRO A 306 19.06 -17.38 15.85
N LYS A 307 18.31 -16.32 16.18
CA LYS A 307 18.80 -14.93 16.21
C LYS A 307 19.37 -14.48 17.56
N LEU A 308 19.49 -15.36 18.55
CA LEU A 308 19.93 -14.98 19.90
C LEU A 308 21.29 -14.26 19.90
N GLY A 309 22.26 -14.74 19.12
CA GLY A 309 23.57 -14.12 19.02
C GLY A 309 23.53 -12.69 18.48
N GLU A 310 22.69 -12.44 17.47
CA GLU A 310 22.45 -11.11 16.91
C GLU A 310 21.80 -10.18 17.95
N TRP A 311 20.77 -10.67 18.65
CA TRP A 311 20.07 -9.92 19.69
C TRP A 311 20.95 -9.55 20.88
N ILE A 312 21.82 -10.47 21.32
CA ILE A 312 22.82 -10.18 22.36
C ILE A 312 23.79 -9.10 21.87
N ALA A 313 24.27 -9.19 20.63
CA ALA A 313 25.19 -8.19 20.07
C ALA A 313 24.53 -6.78 20.00
N GLN A 314 23.28 -6.71 19.55
CA GLN A 314 22.50 -5.46 19.54
C GLN A 314 22.33 -4.88 20.94
N MET A 315 22.03 -5.72 21.94
CA MET A 315 21.89 -5.27 23.34
C MET A 315 23.21 -4.77 23.93
N LYS A 316 24.32 -5.46 23.69
CA LYS A 316 25.65 -5.01 24.14
C LYS A 316 26.02 -3.65 23.55
N GLN A 317 25.74 -3.46 22.27
CA GLN A 317 25.96 -2.19 21.58
C GLN A 317 25.09 -1.07 22.20
N ALA A 318 23.81 -1.34 22.45
CA ALA A 318 22.90 -0.36 23.05
C ALA A 318 23.30 0.04 24.48
N LEU A 319 23.84 -0.90 25.26
CA LEU A 319 24.33 -0.66 26.63
C LEU A 319 25.73 -0.03 26.70
N GLY A 320 26.37 0.21 25.55
CA GLY A 320 27.64 0.91 25.48
C GLY A 320 28.89 0.04 25.66
N GLU A 321 28.80 -1.30 25.59
CA GLU A 321 29.97 -2.17 25.45
C GLU A 321 30.60 -1.94 24.06
N GLY A 322 31.35 -0.84 23.93
CA GLY A 322 31.95 -0.35 22.68
C GLY A 322 32.06 1.18 22.56
N SER A 323 31.45 1.96 23.46
CA SER A 323 31.66 3.42 23.53
C SER A 323 32.86 3.71 24.44
N ALA A 324 33.87 4.41 23.93
CA ALA A 324 35.04 4.81 24.72
C ALA A 324 34.59 5.53 25.99
N ALA A 325 35.19 5.12 27.11
CA ALA A 325 34.92 5.61 28.46
C ALA A 325 34.70 7.13 28.49
N LEU A 326 33.61 7.56 29.16
CA LEU A 326 33.44 8.93 29.60
C LEU A 326 34.73 9.37 30.32
N PRO A 327 35.34 10.52 29.97
CA PRO A 327 36.56 10.96 30.60
C PRO A 327 36.31 11.09 32.10
N GLU A 328 37.10 10.35 32.86
CA GLU A 328 37.21 10.45 34.31
C GLU A 328 37.31 11.94 34.65
N LYS A 329 36.27 12.48 35.30
CA LYS A 329 36.35 13.80 35.91
C LYS A 329 37.33 13.68 37.08
N ALA A 330 38.58 14.05 36.83
CA ALA A 330 39.53 14.50 37.83
C ALA A 330 39.47 16.04 37.91
N PRO A 331 39.82 16.68 39.04
CA PRO A 331 40.53 16.14 40.20
C PRO A 331 39.71 15.95 41.48
#